data_AF-A0A1B8NWG1-F1
#
_entry.id   AF-A0A1B8NWG1-F1
#
_cell.length_a   1.000
_cell.length_b   1.000
_cell.length_c   1.000
_cell.angle_alpha   90.00
_cell.angle_beta   90.00
_cell.angle_gamma   90.00
#
_symmetry.space_group_name_H-M   'P 1'
#
loop_
_entity.id
_entity.type
_entity.pdbx_description
1 polymer ?
#
loop_
_entity_poly.entity_id
_entity_poly.type
_entity_poly.pdbx_seq_one_letter_code
_entity_poly.pdbx_strand_id
1 'polypeptide(L)'
;MNFKRMSFKRLRLFTAMVTGICISVASADMALAASMSLGNVLSDTMVRKDIQSIRERRYEDLVEQHTDFSCGAAALATVLKYAYGRAEITENDVLVGMLEVSDPEVVRQRGFSLLDLKRYVEMNGYRGRGYEVDPDTLDEISIPVIVLLDLEGYKHFVVMKKARGIASTSVIRRWAIA
;
A
#
# COMPACT_ATOMS: atom_id res chain seq x y z
N MET A 1 10.62 26.06 -54.21
CA MET A 1 10.49 26.76 -52.91
C MET A 1 9.22 27.59 -52.93
N ASN A 2 8.19 27.23 -52.17
CA ASN A 2 7.04 28.11 -51.88
C ASN A 2 6.42 27.70 -50.55
N PHE A 3 6.95 28.26 -49.46
CA PHE A 3 6.45 28.05 -48.10
C PHE A 3 5.31 29.05 -47.85
N LYS A 4 4.08 28.52 -47.81
CA LYS A 4 2.85 29.28 -47.60
C LYS A 4 2.91 29.90 -46.20
N ARG A 5 2.87 31.24 -46.10
CA ARG A 5 2.81 31.99 -44.84
C ARG A 5 1.55 31.61 -44.06
N MET A 6 1.69 30.75 -43.06
CA MET A 6 0.65 30.50 -42.06
C MET A 6 0.52 31.72 -41.15
N SER A 7 -0.69 32.28 -41.13
CA SER A 7 -1.04 33.47 -40.35
C SER A 7 -0.86 33.25 -38.84
N PHE A 8 0.01 34.07 -38.24
CA PHE A 8 0.39 34.11 -36.81
C PHE A 8 -0.79 34.15 -35.82
N LYS A 9 -2.00 34.52 -36.27
CA LYS A 9 -3.19 34.60 -35.42
C LYS A 9 -3.74 33.23 -35.02
N ARG A 10 -3.56 32.19 -35.84
CA ARG A 10 -4.03 30.83 -35.53
C ARG A 10 -3.14 30.13 -34.49
N LEU A 11 -1.84 30.47 -34.44
CA LEU A 11 -0.89 29.87 -33.50
C LEU A 11 -1.10 30.35 -32.05
N ARG A 12 -1.56 31.59 -31.85
CA ARG A 12 -1.91 32.14 -30.53
C ARG A 12 -3.23 31.61 -29.97
N LEU A 13 -4.16 31.20 -30.83
CA LEU A 13 -5.44 30.62 -30.40
C LEU A 13 -5.27 29.18 -29.89
N PHE A 14 -4.37 28.41 -30.53
CA PHE A 14 -4.08 27.03 -30.12
C PHE A 14 -3.32 26.95 -28.79
N THR A 15 -2.38 27.85 -28.52
CA THR A 15 -1.67 27.87 -27.24
C THR A 15 -2.58 28.23 -26.06
N ALA A 16 -3.55 29.13 -26.26
CA ALA A 16 -4.52 29.48 -25.22
C ALA A 16 -5.52 28.35 -24.90
N MET A 17 -5.85 27.51 -25.89
CA MET A 17 -6.76 26.37 -25.71
C MET A 17 -6.08 25.20 -24.98
N VAL A 18 -4.79 24.97 -25.23
CA VAL A 18 -4.01 23.90 -24.57
C VAL A 18 -3.67 24.28 -23.12
N THR A 19 -3.35 25.54 -22.83
CA THR A 19 -3.10 25.99 -21.44
C THR A 19 -4.38 26.05 -20.60
N GLY A 20 -5.54 26.37 -21.20
CA GLY A 20 -6.83 26.36 -20.49
C GLY A 20 -7.28 24.95 -20.07
N ILE A 21 -6.99 23.93 -20.89
CA ILE A 21 -7.32 22.53 -20.60
C ILE A 21 -6.36 21.94 -19.54
N CYS A 22 -5.09 22.35 -19.50
CA CYS A 22 -4.16 21.87 -18.48
C CYS A 22 -4.46 22.40 -17.06
N ILE A 23 -5.09 23.58 -16.93
CA ILE A 23 -5.42 24.16 -15.62
C ILE A 23 -6.67 23.52 -14.99
N SER A 24 -7.54 22.90 -15.80
CA SER A 24 -8.81 22.32 -15.32
C SER A 24 -8.70 20.86 -14.85
N VAL A 25 -7.57 20.19 -15.08
CA VAL A 25 -7.34 18.78 -14.66
C VAL A 25 -6.60 18.68 -13.32
N ALA A 26 -6.20 19.81 -12.71
CA ALA A 26 -5.49 19.84 -11.43
C ALA A 26 -6.42 19.72 -10.19
N SER A 27 -7.73 19.61 -10.38
CA SER A 27 -8.68 19.39 -9.30
C SER A 27 -8.76 17.90 -8.95
N ALA A 28 -7.65 17.32 -8.49
CA ALA A 28 -7.75 16.08 -7.73
C ALA A 28 -8.36 16.47 -6.38
N ASP A 29 -9.59 16.03 -6.13
CA ASP A 29 -10.28 16.19 -4.85
C ASP A 29 -9.41 15.61 -3.73
N MET A 30 -8.61 16.46 -3.09
CA MET A 30 -8.01 16.18 -1.81
C MET A 30 -9.16 16.16 -0.81
N ALA A 31 -9.68 14.97 -0.51
CA ALA A 31 -10.61 14.78 0.58
C ALA A 31 -9.91 15.14 1.90
N LEU A 32 -10.01 16.40 2.32
CA LEU A 32 -9.53 16.85 3.62
C LEU A 32 -10.44 16.26 4.70
N ALA A 33 -9.89 15.40 5.54
CA ALA A 33 -10.53 14.97 6.78
C ALA A 33 -10.88 16.21 7.64
N ALA A 34 -12.16 16.46 7.87
CA ALA A 34 -12.64 17.57 8.69
C ALA A 34 -12.53 17.20 10.18
N SER A 35 -11.93 18.05 11.02
CA SER A 35 -11.95 17.85 12.47
C SER A 35 -13.26 18.36 13.06
N MET A 36 -14.00 17.55 13.82
CA MET A 36 -15.13 18.02 14.63
C MET A 36 -14.70 18.17 16.10
N SER A 37 -15.05 19.31 16.69
CA SER A 37 -14.94 19.52 18.14
C SER A 37 -16.28 19.19 18.78
N LEU A 38 -16.30 18.26 19.74
CA LEU A 38 -17.48 17.92 20.51
C LEU A 38 -17.44 18.68 21.84
N GLY A 39 -18.27 19.71 21.95
CA GLY A 39 -18.51 20.42 23.21
C GLY A 39 -19.43 19.62 24.13
N ASN A 40 -19.17 19.66 25.43
CA ASN A 40 -20.03 19.14 26.51
C ASN A 40 -20.20 17.61 26.63
N VAL A 41 -19.20 16.81 26.21
CA VAL A 41 -19.23 15.34 26.45
C VAL A 41 -18.85 14.99 27.90
N LEU A 42 -18.01 15.79 28.53
CA LEU A 42 -17.70 15.81 29.96
C LEU A 42 -17.48 17.28 30.37
N SER A 43 -17.84 17.65 31.60
CA SER A 43 -17.62 19.00 32.11
C SER A 43 -16.15 19.41 31.91
N ASP A 44 -15.93 20.46 31.13
CA ASP A 44 -14.66 21.15 30.88
C ASP A 44 -13.60 20.45 30.00
N THR A 45 -13.94 19.46 29.18
CA THR A 45 -12.98 18.88 28.22
C THR A 45 -13.43 19.04 26.76
N MET A 46 -12.68 19.82 25.98
CA MET A 46 -12.82 19.85 24.52
C MET A 46 -12.15 18.61 23.91
N VAL A 47 -12.94 17.67 23.42
CA VAL A 47 -12.43 16.49 22.71
C VAL A 47 -12.37 16.80 21.21
N ARG A 48 -11.15 16.97 20.69
CA ARG A 48 -10.87 17.04 19.25
C ARG A 48 -10.65 15.62 18.73
N LYS A 49 -11.50 15.19 17.79
CA LYS A 49 -11.37 13.91 17.11
C LYS A 49 -11.23 14.14 15.61
N ASP A 50 -10.16 13.62 15.03
CA ASP A 50 -9.97 13.63 13.58
C ASP A 50 -10.96 12.66 12.93
N ILE A 51 -11.73 13.14 11.96
CA ILE A 51 -12.73 12.33 11.27
C ILE A 51 -12.07 11.62 10.11
N GLN A 52 -11.85 10.32 10.28
CA GLN A 52 -11.46 9.44 9.19
C GLN A 52 -12.71 8.84 8.52
N SER A 53 -12.68 8.84 7.19
CA SER A 53 -13.59 8.08 6.34
C SER A 53 -13.48 6.58 6.60
N ILE A 54 -14.51 5.83 6.18
CA ILE A 54 -14.50 4.36 6.26
C ILE A 54 -13.33 3.79 5.45
N ARG A 55 -12.97 4.43 4.33
CA ARG A 55 -11.84 4.00 3.49
C ARG A 55 -10.51 4.18 4.21
N GLU A 56 -10.24 5.37 4.76
CA GLU A 56 -8.99 5.64 5.50
C GLU A 56 -8.81 4.68 6.66
N ARG A 57 -9.89 4.40 7.40
CA ARG A 57 -9.85 3.44 8.51
C ARG A 57 -9.46 2.02 8.06
N ARG A 58 -9.82 1.58 6.85
CA ARG A 58 -9.42 0.26 6.34
C ARG A 58 -7.90 0.14 6.15
N TYR A 59 -7.22 1.25 5.87
CA TYR A 59 -5.81 1.29 5.55
C TYR A 59 -4.95 1.95 6.64
N GLU A 60 -5.51 2.24 7.81
CA GLU A 60 -4.83 2.92 8.91
C GLU A 60 -3.49 2.24 9.31
N ASP A 61 -3.45 0.91 9.26
CA ASP A 61 -2.28 0.09 9.57
C ASP A 61 -1.89 -0.82 8.38
N LEU A 62 -2.06 -0.34 7.14
CA LEU A 62 -1.75 -1.08 5.92
C LEU A 62 -1.24 -0.13 4.82
N VAL A 63 -0.33 -0.59 3.98
CA VAL A 63 0.01 0.09 2.73
C VAL A 63 -0.99 -0.38 1.67
N GLU A 64 -1.78 0.52 1.10
CA GLU A 64 -2.76 0.20 0.04
C GLU A 64 -2.03 -0.31 -1.20
N GLN A 65 -2.53 -1.40 -1.79
CA GLN A 65 -2.03 -1.94 -3.04
C GLN A 65 -2.64 -1.17 -4.23
N HIS A 66 -1.82 -0.75 -5.19
CA HIS A 66 -2.29 -0.01 -6.36
C HIS A 66 -2.31 -0.81 -7.68
N THR A 67 -1.66 -1.97 -7.77
CA THR A 67 -1.58 -2.77 -9.03
C THR A 67 -1.80 -4.26 -8.81
N ASP A 68 -2.19 -5.02 -9.85
CA ASP A 68 -2.58 -6.44 -9.72
C ASP A 68 -1.42 -7.40 -9.35
N PHE A 69 -0.17 -7.00 -9.57
CA PHE A 69 1.02 -7.83 -9.30
C PHE A 69 1.85 -7.35 -8.11
N SER A 70 1.46 -6.27 -7.44
CA SER A 70 2.21 -5.67 -6.34
C SER A 70 1.74 -6.12 -4.95
N CYS A 71 0.83 -7.10 -4.83
CA CYS A 71 0.35 -7.60 -3.52
C CYS A 71 1.50 -8.02 -2.58
N GLY A 72 2.54 -8.68 -3.10
CA GLY A 72 3.74 -9.02 -2.33
C GLY A 72 4.54 -7.79 -1.88
N ALA A 73 4.66 -6.78 -2.75
CA ALA A 73 5.35 -5.53 -2.45
C ALA A 73 4.58 -4.70 -1.41
N ALA A 74 3.25 -4.59 -1.53
CA ALA A 74 2.39 -3.90 -0.56
C ALA A 74 2.39 -4.61 0.80
N ALA A 75 2.33 -5.95 0.82
CA ALA A 75 2.43 -6.74 2.04
C ALA A 75 3.78 -6.51 2.74
N LEU A 76 4.86 -6.51 1.98
CA LEU A 76 6.20 -6.30 2.51
C LEU A 76 6.42 -4.86 2.97
N ALA A 77 5.96 -3.87 2.20
CA ALA A 77 5.95 -2.45 2.61
C ALA A 77 5.18 -2.26 3.92
N THR A 78 4.03 -2.91 4.08
CA THR A 78 3.24 -2.90 5.32
C THR A 78 4.04 -3.43 6.50
N VAL A 79 4.66 -4.60 6.36
CA VAL A 79 5.47 -5.19 7.44
C VAL A 79 6.67 -4.32 7.77
N LEU A 80 7.41 -3.83 6.77
CA LEU A 80 8.57 -2.96 7.00
C LEU A 80 8.18 -1.64 7.66
N LYS A 81 7.05 -1.05 7.25
CA LYS A 81 6.55 0.21 7.79
C LYS A 81 6.10 0.08 9.24
N TYR A 82 5.19 -0.85 9.52
CA TYR A 82 4.52 -0.92 10.81
C TYR A 82 5.20 -1.84 11.82
N ALA A 83 5.90 -2.90 11.37
CA ALA A 83 6.59 -3.82 12.28
C ALA A 83 8.07 -3.45 12.48
N TYR A 84 8.74 -2.93 11.45
CA TYR A 84 10.18 -2.58 11.50
C TYR A 84 10.46 -1.07 11.51
N GLY A 85 9.43 -0.22 11.63
CA GLY A 85 9.58 1.22 11.82
C GLY A 85 10.07 2.01 10.60
N ARG A 86 9.93 1.48 9.38
CA ARG A 86 10.30 2.19 8.14
C ARG A 86 9.16 3.11 7.67
N ALA A 87 8.97 4.24 8.34
CA ALA A 87 7.82 5.13 8.10
C ALA A 87 7.66 5.62 6.64
N GLU A 88 8.79 5.88 5.97
CA GLU A 88 8.85 6.46 4.62
C GLU A 88 8.71 5.45 3.49
N ILE A 89 8.65 4.14 3.79
CA ILE A 89 8.60 3.13 2.73
C ILE A 89 7.22 3.11 2.05
N THR A 90 7.23 3.12 0.71
CA THR A 90 6.02 3.03 -0.10
C THR A 90 5.94 1.68 -0.82
N GLU A 91 4.75 1.36 -1.35
CA GLU A 91 4.57 0.19 -2.23
C GLU A 91 5.52 0.25 -3.43
N ASN A 92 5.68 1.43 -4.04
CA ASN A 92 6.48 1.61 -5.24
C ASN A 92 7.98 1.38 -4.96
N ASP A 93 8.49 1.87 -3.83
CA ASP A 93 9.90 1.65 -3.47
C ASP A 93 10.22 0.16 -3.36
N VAL A 94 9.34 -0.58 -2.68
CA VAL A 94 9.47 -2.05 -2.54
C VAL A 94 9.29 -2.74 -3.88
N LEU A 95 8.32 -2.32 -4.69
CA LEU A 95 8.06 -2.90 -6.01
C LEU A 95 9.28 -2.78 -6.93
N VAL A 96 9.86 -1.58 -7.02
CA VAL A 96 11.05 -1.32 -7.85
C VAL A 96 12.22 -2.15 -7.36
N GLY A 97 12.53 -2.12 -6.06
CA GLY A 97 13.66 -2.90 -5.55
C GLY A 97 13.43 -4.41 -5.63
N MET A 98 12.19 -4.89 -5.56
CA MET A 98 11.88 -6.30 -5.81
C MET A 98 12.11 -6.68 -7.28
N LEU A 99 11.79 -5.80 -8.23
CA LEU A 99 12.06 -6.02 -9.65
C LEU A 99 13.57 -6.09 -9.96
N GLU A 100 14.42 -5.39 -9.21
CA GLU A 100 15.88 -5.46 -9.37
C GLU A 100 16.47 -6.84 -9.02
N VAL A 101 15.80 -7.58 -8.12
CA VAL A 101 16.25 -8.92 -7.65
C VAL A 101 15.43 -10.08 -8.21
N SER A 102 14.50 -9.79 -9.11
CA SER A 102 13.56 -10.75 -9.72
C SER A 102 13.73 -10.80 -11.23
N ASP A 103 13.24 -11.88 -11.83
CA ASP A 103 13.13 -11.97 -13.29
C ASP A 103 11.84 -11.26 -13.75
N PRO A 104 11.92 -10.14 -14.50
CA PRO A 104 10.76 -9.37 -14.91
C PRO A 104 9.82 -10.15 -15.84
N GLU A 105 10.32 -11.16 -16.58
CA GLU A 105 9.51 -11.98 -17.47
C GLU A 105 8.64 -12.92 -16.65
N VAL A 106 9.21 -13.49 -15.58
CA VAL A 106 8.50 -14.36 -14.64
C VAL A 106 7.48 -13.56 -13.84
N VAL A 107 7.86 -12.39 -13.31
CA VAL A 107 6.97 -11.54 -12.51
C VAL A 107 5.76 -11.09 -13.33
N ARG A 108 5.93 -10.73 -14.61
CA ARG A 108 4.80 -10.37 -15.48
C ARG A 108 3.80 -11.51 -15.69
N GLN A 109 4.25 -12.76 -15.70
CA GLN A 109 3.39 -13.91 -15.97
C GLN A 109 2.78 -14.51 -14.70
N ARG A 110 3.51 -14.45 -13.58
CA ARG A 110 3.20 -15.22 -12.36
C ARG A 110 3.14 -14.38 -11.09
N GLY A 111 3.49 -13.10 -11.17
CA GLY A 111 3.69 -12.24 -10.00
C GLY A 111 4.98 -12.57 -9.23
N PHE A 112 5.14 -11.94 -8.08
CA PHE A 112 6.28 -12.21 -7.19
C PHE A 112 6.14 -13.55 -6.46
N SER A 113 7.27 -14.16 -6.15
CA SER A 113 7.36 -15.35 -5.33
C SER A 113 7.87 -15.04 -3.92
N LEU A 114 7.67 -15.96 -2.97
CA LEU A 114 8.29 -15.87 -1.63
C LEU A 114 9.82 -15.76 -1.70
N LEU A 115 10.44 -16.32 -2.74
CA LEU A 115 11.88 -16.20 -2.97
C LEU A 115 12.29 -14.77 -3.34
N ASP A 116 11.48 -14.07 -4.12
CA ASP A 116 11.74 -12.68 -4.51
C ASP A 116 11.63 -11.75 -3.29
N LEU A 117 10.61 -11.96 -2.46
CA LEU A 117 10.48 -11.27 -1.17
C LEU A 117 11.71 -11.49 -0.30
N LYS A 118 12.17 -12.75 -0.19
CA LYS A 118 13.39 -13.11 0.56
C LYS A 118 14.62 -12.37 0.04
N ARG A 119 14.86 -12.38 -1.28
CA ARG A 119 16.01 -11.70 -1.90
C ARG A 119 15.99 -10.20 -1.61
N TYR A 120 14.82 -9.57 -1.73
CA TYR A 120 14.69 -8.14 -1.46
C TYR A 120 14.98 -7.79 0.00
N VAL A 121 14.44 -8.55 0.97
CA VAL A 121 14.72 -8.27 2.39
C VAL A 121 16.18 -8.53 2.75
N GLU A 122 16.82 -9.55 2.17
CA GLU A 122 18.24 -9.84 2.38
C GLU A 122 19.15 -8.76 1.79
N MET A 123 18.82 -8.25 0.59
CA MET A 123 19.50 -7.10 -0.01
C MET A 123 19.42 -5.86 0.88
N ASN A 124 18.31 -5.67 1.60
CA ASN A 124 18.10 -4.56 2.53
C ASN A 124 18.62 -4.82 3.95
N GLY A 125 19.40 -5.90 4.16
CA GLY A 125 20.05 -6.21 5.44
C GLY A 125 19.15 -6.92 6.47
N TYR A 126 17.97 -7.38 6.06
CA TYR A 126 17.06 -8.17 6.89
C TYR A 126 17.24 -9.67 6.66
N ARG A 127 16.61 -10.49 7.52
CA ARG A 127 16.63 -11.95 7.39
C ARG A 127 15.25 -12.44 6.95
N GLY A 128 15.14 -12.89 5.71
CA GLY A 128 13.94 -13.56 5.20
C GLY A 128 14.00 -15.07 5.40
N ARG A 129 12.99 -15.65 6.06
CA ARG A 129 12.84 -17.11 6.17
C ARG A 129 11.43 -17.51 5.73
N GLY A 130 11.35 -18.46 4.80
CA GLY A 130 10.11 -19.09 4.39
C GLY A 130 9.93 -20.40 5.13
N TYR A 131 8.71 -20.68 5.57
CA TYR A 131 8.33 -21.91 6.25
C TYR A 131 7.06 -22.44 5.64
N GLU A 132 6.95 -23.76 5.57
CA GLU A 132 5.68 -24.44 5.43
C GLU A 132 5.21 -24.77 6.84
N VAL A 133 4.02 -24.29 7.20
CA VAL A 133 3.50 -24.33 8.56
C VAL A 133 2.10 -24.92 8.55
N ASP A 134 1.84 -25.85 9.46
CA ASP A 134 0.51 -26.37 9.68
C ASP A 134 -0.40 -25.26 10.24
N PRO A 135 -1.68 -25.20 9.85
CA PRO A 135 -2.59 -24.14 10.30
C PRO A 135 -2.64 -23.97 11.83
N ASP A 136 -2.51 -25.07 12.57
CA ASP A 136 -2.54 -25.07 14.05
C ASP A 136 -1.35 -24.32 14.66
N THR A 137 -0.21 -24.26 13.96
CA THR A 137 0.98 -23.54 14.42
C THR A 137 0.89 -22.03 14.20
N LEU A 138 -0.06 -21.56 13.38
CA LEU A 138 -0.25 -20.13 13.11
C LEU A 138 -0.68 -19.37 14.36
N ASP A 139 -1.39 -20.03 15.28
CA ASP A 139 -1.84 -19.43 16.55
C ASP A 139 -0.69 -19.11 17.51
N GLU A 140 0.46 -19.79 17.35
CA GLU A 140 1.68 -19.53 18.13
C GLU A 140 2.47 -18.34 17.57
N ILE A 141 2.18 -17.91 16.34
CA ILE A 141 2.86 -16.79 15.70
C ILE A 141 2.36 -15.47 16.28
N SER A 142 3.23 -14.83 17.07
CA SER A 142 2.99 -13.54 17.71
C SER A 142 3.31 -12.34 16.83
N ILE A 143 3.95 -12.56 15.69
CA ILE A 143 4.53 -11.52 14.86
C ILE A 143 3.77 -11.40 13.54
N PRO A 144 3.63 -10.20 12.94
CA PRO A 144 3.05 -10.09 11.61
C PRO A 144 3.89 -10.86 10.59
N VAL A 145 3.26 -11.79 9.87
CA VAL A 145 3.89 -12.61 8.84
C VAL A 145 3.19 -12.45 7.51
N ILE A 146 3.94 -12.63 6.43
CA ILE A 146 3.40 -12.65 5.07
C ILE A 146 3.01 -14.09 4.76
N VAL A 147 1.74 -14.31 4.42
CA VAL A 147 1.17 -15.61 4.07
C VAL A 147 0.83 -15.61 2.59
N LEU A 148 1.09 -16.75 1.93
CA LEU A 148 0.68 -17.00 0.55
C LEU A 148 -0.61 -17.82 0.58
N LEU A 149 -1.72 -17.22 0.15
CA LEU A 149 -3.01 -17.89 -0.03
C LEU A 149 -3.15 -18.38 -1.46
N ASP A 150 -3.88 -19.48 -1.64
CA ASP A 150 -4.34 -19.95 -2.95
C ASP A 150 -5.86 -19.81 -3.01
N LEU A 151 -6.33 -18.90 -3.87
CA LEU A 151 -7.74 -18.62 -4.09
C LEU A 151 -8.11 -19.11 -5.49
N GLU A 152 -8.57 -20.35 -5.59
CA GLU A 152 -9.02 -20.97 -6.86
C GLU A 152 -7.95 -20.93 -7.98
N GLY A 153 -6.68 -21.12 -7.61
CA GLY A 153 -5.55 -21.06 -8.54
C GLY A 153 -4.89 -19.67 -8.64
N TYR A 154 -5.46 -18.65 -7.99
CA TYR A 154 -4.85 -17.34 -7.85
C TYR A 154 -4.07 -17.23 -6.53
N LYS A 155 -2.75 -17.13 -6.65
CA LYS A 155 -1.87 -16.97 -5.50
C LYS A 155 -1.86 -15.51 -5.03
N HIS A 156 -2.13 -15.27 -3.75
CA HIS A 156 -2.24 -13.92 -3.20
C HIS A 156 -1.48 -13.77 -1.89
N PHE A 157 -0.72 -12.68 -1.76
CA PHE A 157 0.00 -12.36 -0.52
C PHE A 157 -0.87 -11.56 0.42
N VAL A 158 -0.92 -11.98 1.68
CA VAL A 158 -1.61 -11.27 2.75
C VAL A 158 -0.70 -11.09 3.95
N VAL A 159 -0.92 -10.02 4.71
CA VAL A 159 -0.26 -9.83 6.00
C VAL A 159 -1.17 -10.38 7.09
N MET A 160 -0.74 -11.48 7.72
CA MET A 160 -1.41 -12.01 8.90
C MET A 160 -0.83 -11.32 10.13
N LYS A 161 -1.63 -10.54 10.85
CA LYS A 161 -1.21 -9.87 12.09
C LYS A 161 -1.21 -10.80 13.30
N LYS A 162 -2.20 -11.69 13.37
CA LYS A 162 -2.40 -12.66 14.45
C LYS A 162 -3.40 -13.72 13.99
N ALA A 163 -3.08 -14.99 14.18
CA ALA A 163 -4.09 -16.02 14.19
C ALA A 163 -4.68 -16.11 15.60
N ARG A 164 -6.00 -16.26 15.68
CA ARG A 164 -6.67 -16.55 16.94
C ARG A 164 -7.49 -17.80 16.68
N GLY A 165 -7.19 -18.85 17.43
CA GLY A 165 -7.95 -20.10 17.47
C GLY A 165 -9.45 -19.83 17.42
N ILE A 166 -10.12 -20.64 16.60
CA ILE A 166 -11.53 -20.46 16.28
C ILE A 166 -12.37 -20.63 17.54
N ALA A 167 -12.70 -19.51 18.17
CA ALA A 167 -14.02 -19.28 18.70
C ALA A 167 -14.36 -17.82 18.39
N SER A 168 -15.07 -17.65 17.26
CA SER A 168 -15.97 -16.53 16.95
C SER A 168 -15.59 -15.14 17.47
N THR A 169 -15.35 -14.24 16.52
CA THR A 169 -15.70 -12.81 16.60
C THR A 169 -14.74 -11.89 17.39
N SER A 170 -13.87 -11.25 16.60
CA SER A 170 -13.44 -9.84 16.70
C SER A 170 -12.61 -9.35 17.90
N VAL A 171 -11.58 -8.58 17.53
CA VAL A 171 -10.78 -7.67 18.35
C VAL A 171 -9.75 -8.33 19.27
N ILE A 172 -8.50 -7.87 19.19
CA ILE A 172 -7.44 -7.78 20.23
C ILE A 172 -6.18 -7.44 19.42
N ARG A 173 -5.75 -6.18 19.40
CA ARG A 173 -4.91 -5.54 20.44
C ARG A 173 -3.60 -6.31 20.68
N ARG A 174 -2.62 -5.88 19.89
CA ARG A 174 -1.18 -5.70 20.16
C ARG A 174 -0.32 -6.94 20.47
N TRP A 175 0.69 -7.11 19.63
CA TRP A 175 1.92 -7.89 19.83
C TRP A 175 3.13 -7.11 19.26
N ALA A 176 4.34 -7.54 19.63
CA ALA A 176 5.65 -7.04 19.22
C ALA A 176 6.49 -8.14 18.52
N ILE A 177 7.54 -7.75 17.80
CA ILE A 177 8.64 -8.60 17.29
C ILE A 177 9.96 -8.15 17.96
N ALA A 178 10.87 -9.10 18.18
CA ALA A 178 12.26 -8.91 18.62
C ALA A 178 13.24 -8.58 17.49
#